data_AF-A0A016UL11-F1
#
_entry.id   AF-A0A016UL11-F1
#
_cell.length_a   1.000
_cell.length_b   1.000
_cell.length_c   1.000
_cell.angle_alpha   90.00
_cell.angle_beta   90.00
_cell.angle_gamma   90.00
#
_symmetry.space_group_name_H-M   'P 1'
#
loop_
_entity.id
_entity.type
_entity.pdbx_description
1 polymer ?
#
loop_
_entity_poly.entity_id
_entity_poly.type
_entity_poly.pdbx_seq_one_letter_code
_entity_poly.pdbx_strand_id
1 'polypeptide(L)' 'MEVFDRKTCNVPLTQCGFIDMFVREAFANFSEFANLGHLSAQLEANYEQWKSQTSSWTPANNVSLHI' A
#
# COMPACT_ATOMS: atom_id res chain seq x y z
N MET A 1 -3.53 3.13 -17.65
CA MET A 1 -2.38 3.36 -16.73
C MET A 1 -1.40 2.22 -16.92
N GLU A 2 -0.25 2.46 -17.55
CA GLU A 2 0.71 1.41 -17.93
C GLU A 2 1.29 0.62 -16.74
N VAL A 3 1.25 1.21 -15.53
CA VAL A 3 1.80 0.60 -14.31
C VAL A 3 0.86 -0.41 -13.63
N PHE A 4 -0.42 -0.44 -14.03
CA PHE A 4 -1.48 -1.28 -13.43
C PHE A 4 -1.93 -2.43 -14.34
N ASP A 5 -1.01 -3.05 -15.08
CA ASP A 5 -1.30 -4.27 -15.83
C ASP A 5 -1.12 -5.51 -14.93
N ARG A 6 -2.14 -6.36 -14.83
CA ARG A 6 -2.09 -7.61 -14.04
C ARG A 6 -0.90 -8.51 -14.39
N LYS A 7 -0.37 -8.43 -15.61
CA LYS A 7 0.75 -9.26 -16.09
C LYS A 7 2.12 -8.75 -15.67
N THR A 8 2.24 -7.49 -15.27
CA THR A 8 3.55 -6.84 -15.01
C THR A 8 3.58 -6.03 -13.72
N CYS A 9 2.43 -5.70 -13.16
CA CYS A 9 2.30 -4.87 -11.96
C CYS A 9 2.82 -5.59 -10.71
N ASN A 10 3.67 -4.90 -9.97
CA ASN A 10 4.06 -5.26 -8.61
C ASN A 10 3.12 -4.52 -7.64
N VAL A 11 2.04 -5.20 -7.24
CA VAL A 11 0.99 -4.61 -6.40
C VAL A 11 1.55 -4.05 -5.08
N PRO A 12 2.39 -4.78 -4.31
CA PRO A 12 3.00 -4.23 -3.11
C PRO A 12 3.79 -2.95 -3.36
N LEU A 13 4.58 -2.90 -4.44
CA LEU A 13 5.37 -1.72 -4.78
C LEU A 13 4.48 -0.51 -5.07
N THR A 14 3.41 -0.72 -5.85
CA THR A 14 2.50 0.38 -6.18
C THR A 14 1.65 0.81 -4.98
N GLN A 15 1.31 -0.10 -4.06
CA GLN A 15 0.67 0.26 -2.79
C GLN A 15 1.59 1.12 -1.92
N CYS A 16 2.87 0.75 -1.76
CA CYS A 16 3.85 1.57 -1.04
C CYS A 16 3.97 2.96 -1.67
N GLY A 17 4.12 3.04 -3.01
CA GLY A 17 4.21 4.32 -3.72
C GLY A 17 2.95 5.18 -3.55
N PHE A 18 1.75 4.58 -3.57
CA PHE A 18 0.51 5.30 -3.31
C PHE A 18 0.43 5.83 -1.87
N ILE A 19 0.87 5.03 -0.90
CA ILE A 19 0.91 5.44 0.51
C ILE A 19 1.85 6.62 0.70
N ASP A 20 3.05 6.56 0.14
CA ASP A 20 4.06 7.59 0.26
C ASP A 20 3.66 8.88 -0.47
N MET A 21 2.99 8.78 -1.61
CA MET A 21 2.60 9.94 -2.42
C MET A 21 1.37 10.69 -1.88
N PHE A 22 0.44 10.00 -1.21
CA PHE A 22 -0.84 10.60 -0.80
C PHE A 22 -1.29 10.23 0.61
N VAL A 23 -1.32 8.93 0.92
CA VAL A 23 -2.08 8.43 2.07
C VAL A 23 -1.44 8.86 3.38
N ARG A 24 -0.11 8.81 3.48
CA ARG A 24 0.61 9.11 4.73
C ARG A 24 0.35 10.53 5.22
N GLU A 25 0.40 11.52 4.33
CA GLU A 25 0.10 12.92 4.68
C GLU A 25 -1.39 13.13 4.98
N ALA A 26 -2.28 12.58 4.14
CA ALA A 26 -3.72 12.70 4.33
C ALA A 26 -4.18 12.11 5.68
N PHE A 27 -3.68 10.93 6.03
CA PHE A 27 -4.02 10.24 7.27
C PHE A 27 -3.33 10.85 8.49
N ALA A 28 -2.12 11.41 8.38
CA ALA A 28 -1.50 12.14 9.48
C ALA A 28 -2.40 13.31 9.92
N ASN A 29 -2.79 14.17 8.99
CA ASN A 29 -3.65 15.32 9.26
C ASN A 29 -5.05 14.91 9.78
N PHE A 30 -5.66 13.90 9.16
CA PHE A 30 -7.00 13.44 9.54
C PHE A 30 -7.01 12.72 10.90
N SER A 31 -6.04 11.85 11.14
CA SER A 31 -5.95 11.08 12.40
C SER A 31 -5.67 11.97 13.60
N GLU A 32 -4.88 13.04 13.43
CA GLU A 32 -4.66 14.04 14.47
C GLU A 32 -5.94 14.82 14.74
N PHE A 33 -6.61 15.32 13.70
CA PHE A 33 -7.85 16.07 13.82
C PHE A 33 -8.99 15.28 14.49
N ALA A 34 -9.16 14.02 14.10
CA ALA A 34 -10.26 13.17 14.56
C ALA A 34 -9.91 12.33 15.81
N ASN A 35 -8.70 12.48 16.37
CA ASN A 35 -8.17 11.65 17.46
C ASN A 35 -8.20 10.14 17.15
N LEU A 36 -7.84 9.78 15.93
CA LEU A 36 -7.82 8.41 15.38
C LEU A 36 -6.38 7.90 15.18
N GLY A 37 -5.49 8.13 16.14
CA GLY A 37 -4.07 7.77 16.02
C GLY A 37 -3.79 6.29 15.72
N HIS A 38 -4.72 5.39 16.08
CA HIS A 38 -4.65 3.96 15.75
C HIS A 38 -4.69 3.69 14.23
N LEU A 39 -5.34 4.56 13.44
CA LEU A 39 -5.39 4.41 11.98
C LEU A 39 -4.01 4.65 11.36
N SER A 40 -3.27 5.64 11.86
CA SER A 40 -1.89 5.90 11.41
C SER A 40 -0.97 4.75 11.80
N ALA A 41 -1.11 4.19 13.01
CA ALA A 41 -0.34 3.02 13.42
C ALA A 41 -0.63 1.79 12.54
N GLN A 42 -1.91 1.54 12.21
CA GLN A 42 -2.28 0.45 11.32
C GLN A 42 -1.81 0.67 9.87
N LEU A 43 -1.82 1.92 9.40
CA LEU A 43 -1.29 2.28 8.08
C LEU A 43 0.20 1.94 7.97
N GLU A 44 1.00 2.27 8.98
CA GLU A 44 2.42 1.91 9.02
C GLU A 44 2.64 0.40 9.05
N ALA A 45 1.88 -0.34 9.86
CA ALA A 45 1.97 -1.79 9.91
C ALA A 45 1.67 -2.43 8.54
N ASN A 46 0.65 -1.94 7.85
CA ASN A 46 0.31 -2.38 6.50
C ASN A 46 1.40 -2.01 5.50
N TYR A 47 1.98 -0.80 5.60
CA TYR A 47 3.06 -0.35 4.73
C TYR A 47 4.29 -1.27 4.83
N GLU A 48 4.72 -1.60 6.04
CA GLU A 48 5.86 -2.51 6.25
C GLU A 48 5.57 -3.92 5.71
N GLN A 49 4.34 -4.40 5.88
CA GLN A 49 3.92 -5.67 5.30
C GLN A 49 3.99 -5.65 3.77
N TRP A 50 3.52 -4.58 3.11
CA TRP A 50 3.62 -4.43 1.66
C TRP A 50 5.08 -4.33 1.22
N LYS A 51 5.87 -3.51 1.90
CA LYS A 51 7.30 -3.31 1.60
C LYS A 51 8.06 -4.64 1.65
N SER A 52 7.79 -5.48 2.64
CA SER A 52 8.43 -6.80 2.77
C SER A 52 8.12 -7.75 1.60
N GLN A 53 6.96 -7.59 0.96
CA GLN A 53 6.53 -8.43 -0.15
C GLN A 53 7.06 -7.94 -1.51
N THR A 54 7.52 -6.70 -1.62
CA THR A 54 7.94 -6.10 -2.90
C THR A 54 9.01 -6.90 -3.63
N SER A 55 9.98 -7.47 -2.90
CA SER A 55 11.12 -8.22 -3.44
C SER A 55 10.76 -9.65 -3.86
N SER A 56 9.75 -10.26 -3.22
CA SER A 56 9.29 -11.62 -3.52
C SER A 56 8.05 -11.65 -4.43
N TRP A 57 7.47 -10.50 -4.77
CA TRP A 57 6.24 -10.43 -5.54
C TRP A 57 6.48 -10.76 -7.01
N THR A 58 5.67 -11.68 -7.54
CA THR A 58 5.70 -12.07 -8.94
C THR A 58 4.32 -11.89 -9.57
N PRO A 59 4.22 -11.76 -10.91
CA PRO A 59 2.92 -11.67 -11.58
C PRO A 59 1.98 -12.87 -11.31
N ALA A 60 2.51 -14.04 -10.92
CA ALA A 60 1.68 -15.18 -10.53
C ALA A 60 0.85 -14.89 -9.26
N ASN A 61 1.39 -14.08 -8.33
CA ASN A 61 0.66 -13.64 -7.13
C ASN A 61 -0.55 -12.77 -7.48
N ASN A 62 -0.51 -12.06 -8.61
CA ASN A 62 -1.66 -11.28 -9.07
C ASN A 62 -2.84 -12.17 -9.47
N VAL A 63 -2.63 -13.45 -9.78
CA VAL A 63 -3.71 -14.39 -10.14
C VAL A 63 -4.49 -14.84 -8.91
N SER A 64 -3.82 -14.96 -7.76
CA SER A 64 -4.45 -15.30 -6.47
C SER A 64 -5.15 -14.13 -5.77
N LEU A 65 -5.02 -12.90 -6.30
CA LEU A 65 -5.84 -11.78 -5.84
C LEU A 65 -7.29 -12.01 -6.26
N HIS A 66 -8.12 -12.41 -5.29
CA HIS A 66 -9.57 -12.46 -5.46
C HIS A 66 -10.12 -11.03 -5.50
N ILE A 67 -10.80 -10.71 -6.60
CA ILE A 67 -11.60 -9.49 -6.76
C ILE A 67 -13.00 -9.79 -6.26
#